data_AF-A0AAV4C886-F1
#
_entry.id   AF-A0AAV4C886-F1
#
_cell.length_a   1.000
_cell.length_b   1.000
_cell.length_c   1.000
_cell.angle_alpha   90.00
_cell.angle_beta   90.00
_cell.angle_gamma   90.00
#
_symmetry.space_group_name_H-M   'P 1'
#
loop_
_entity.id
_entity.type
_entity.pdbx_description
1 polymer ?
#
loop_
_entity_poly.entity_id
_entity_poly.type
_entity_poly.pdbx_seq_one_letter_code
_entity_poly.pdbx_strand_id
1 'polypeptide(L)' 'MTVQDLVKEVAKIIYIVHDEVKDKAFDLELSWVGESGRHELVPPEVFIEAEKYAKEALEESDDSDEEEL' A
#
# COMPACT_ATOMS: atom_id res chain seq x y z
N MET A 1 -2.17 -3.73 16.35
CA MET A 1 -1.78 -3.03 15.11
C MET A 1 -1.73 -1.55 15.42
N THR A 2 -0.63 -0.89 15.11
CA THR A 2 -0.57 0.57 15.15
C THR A 2 -1.25 1.14 13.91
N VAL A 3 -1.63 2.42 13.93
CA VAL A 3 -2.19 3.09 12.74
C VAL A 3 -1.21 3.05 11.57
N GLN A 4 0.10 3.11 11.84
CA GLN A 4 1.15 3.00 10.83
C GLN A 4 1.14 1.64 10.14
N ASP A 5 0.99 0.55 10.91
CA ASP A 5 0.89 -0.80 10.34
C ASP A 5 -0.35 -0.93 9.44
N LEU A 6 -1.48 -0.35 9.86
CA LEU A 6 -2.71 -0.38 9.07
C LEU A 6 -2.55 0.35 7.73
N VAL A 7 -1.85 1.48 7.72
CA VAL A 7 -1.61 2.26 6.48
C VAL A 7 -0.75 1.45 5.50
N LYS A 8 0.25 0.71 5.98
CA LYS A 8 1.07 -0.20 5.16
C LYS A 8 0.26 -1.33 4.54
N GLU A 9 -0.57 -1.99 5.34
CA GLU A 9 -1.42 -3.08 4.86
C GLU A 9 -2.45 -2.59 3.84
N VAL A 10 -3.05 -1.42 4.06
CA VAL A 10 -3.99 -0.83 3.09
C VAL A 10 -3.29 -0.49 1.78
N ALA A 11 -2.11 0.12 1.83
CA ALA A 11 -1.31 0.38 0.63
C ALA A 11 -1.02 -0.92 -0.13
N LYS A 12 -0.54 -1.95 0.56
CA LYS A 12 -0.27 -3.27 -0.01
C LYS A 12 -1.50 -3.87 -0.72
N ILE A 13 -2.66 -3.86 -0.07
CA ILE A 13 -3.89 -4.40 -0.67
C ILE A 13 -4.26 -3.66 -1.96
N ILE A 14 -4.13 -2.33 -1.97
CA ILE A 14 -4.43 -1.52 -3.16
C ILE A 14 -3.51 -1.91 -4.32
N TYR A 15 -2.21 -2.05 -4.06
CA TYR A 15 -1.24 -2.48 -5.08
C TYR A 15 -1.48 -3.92 -5.56
N ILE A 16 -1.77 -4.87 -4.66
CA ILE A 16 -2.05 -6.26 -5.04
C ILE A 16 -3.31 -6.38 -5.89
N VAL A 17 -4.36 -5.60 -5.57
CA VAL A 17 -5.61 -5.61 -6.34
C VAL A 17 -5.46 -4.84 -7.66
N HIS A 18 -4.48 -3.96 -7.77
CA HIS A 18 -4.16 -3.23 -8.99
C HIS A 18 -3.33 -4.10 -9.93
N ASP A 19 -3.89 -4.43 -11.09
CA ASP A 19 -3.19 -5.22 -12.11
C ASP A 19 -2.38 -4.25 -12.99
N GLU A 20 -1.08 -4.09 -12.72
CA GLU A 20 -0.21 -3.15 -13.45
C GLU A 20 -0.13 -3.42 -14.97
N VAL A 21 -0.49 -4.64 -15.41
CA VAL A 21 -0.50 -5.02 -16.83
C VAL A 21 -1.80 -4.59 -17.51
N LYS A 22 -2.92 -4.53 -16.78
CA LYS A 22 -4.25 -4.23 -17.34
C LYS A 22 -4.73 -2.82 -17.04
N ASP A 23 -4.32 -2.24 -15.92
CA ASP A 23 -4.80 -0.97 -15.42
C ASP A 23 -3.85 0.19 -15.76
N LYS A 24 -4.39 1.42 -15.71
CA LYS A 24 -3.58 2.64 -15.88
C LYS A 24 -2.94 3.02 -14.55
N ALA A 25 -1.81 3.74 -14.63
CA ALA A 25 -1.18 4.34 -13.45
C ALA A 25 -2.22 5.06 -12.57
N PHE A 26 -2.16 4.77 -11.27
CA PHE A 26 -3.03 5.33 -10.25
C PHE A 26 -2.23 6.18 -9.27
N ASP A 27 -2.89 7.16 -8.66
CA ASP A 27 -2.35 7.92 -7.54
C ASP A 27 -2.87 7.31 -6.23
N LEU A 28 -1.96 6.86 -5.38
CA LEU A 28 -2.29 6.37 -4.04
C LEU A 28 -2.54 7.57 -3.11
N GLU A 29 -3.73 7.66 -2.51
CA GLU A 29 -4.05 8.66 -1.50
C GLU A 29 -4.51 7.97 -0.21
N LEU A 30 -3.84 8.29 0.91
CA LEU A 30 -4.09 7.65 2.21
C LEU A 30 -4.41 8.70 3.27
N SER A 31 -5.41 8.37 4.10
CA SER A 31 -5.87 9.21 5.20
C SER A 31 -6.40 8.35 6.34
N TRP A 32 -6.43 8.89 7.55
CA TRP A 32 -6.91 8.18 8.72
C TRP A 32 -7.83 9.04 9.58
N VAL A 33 -8.58 8.37 10.46
CA VAL A 33 -9.28 9.02 11.56
C VAL A 33 -8.67 8.50 12.86
N GLY A 34 -7.96 9.37 13.57
CA GLY A 34 -7.35 9.03 14.86
C GLY A 34 -8.35 9.11 16.03
N GLU A 35 -7.88 8.86 17.25
CA GLU A 35 -8.69 8.95 18.48
C GLU A 35 -9.33 10.33 18.69
N SER A 36 -8.76 11.37 18.08
CA SER A 36 -9.32 12.73 18.12
C SER A 36 -10.60 12.89 17.27
N GLY A 37 -11.03 11.85 16.56
CA GLY A 37 -12.21 11.86 15.68
C GLY A 37 -12.06 12.77 14.46
N ARG A 38 -10.84 13.23 14.17
CA ARG A 38 -10.54 14.05 13.00
C ARG A 38 -9.95 13.20 11.90
N HIS A 39 -10.46 13.43 10.69
CA HIS A 39 -9.89 12.93 9.45
C HIS A 39 -8.69 13.79 9.10
N GLU A 40 -7.53 13.16 8.98
CA GLU A 40 -6.27 13.81 8.67
C GLU A 40 -5.57 12.99 7.58
N LEU A 41 -4.87 13.69 6.68
CA LEU A 41 -4.03 13.04 5.67
C LEU A 41 -2.86 12.36 6.37
N VAL A 42 -2.45 11.22 5.80
CA VAL A 42 -1.26 10.52 6.28
C VAL A 42 -0.03 11.42 6.07
N PRO A 43 0.81 11.63 7.10
CA PRO A 43 2.06 12.36 6.97
C PRO A 43 2.95 11.74 5.88
N PRO A 44 3.70 12.57 5.15
CA PRO A 44 4.49 12.12 4.00
C PRO A 44 5.49 11.01 4.35
N GLU A 45 6.06 11.03 5.56
CA GLU A 45 7.00 9.99 6.01
C GLU A 45 6.35 8.60 6.07
N VAL A 46 5.14 8.51 6.63
CA VAL A 46 4.38 7.25 6.73
C VAL A 46 3.86 6.84 5.36
N PHE A 47 3.47 7.81 4.53
CA PHE A 47 3.03 7.55 3.16
C PHE A 47 4.14 6.90 2.33
N ILE A 48 5.34 7.48 2.33
CA ILE A 48 6.50 6.95 1.58
C ILE A 48 6.84 5.54 2.07
N GLU A 49 6.80 5.29 3.37
CA GLU A 49 7.07 3.97 3.94
C GLU A 49 6.02 2.93 3.51
N ALA A 50 4.74 3.30 3.52
CA ALA A 50 3.64 2.44 3.09
C ALA A 50 3.66 2.16 1.59
N GLU A 51 3.95 3.17 0.77
CA GLU A 51 4.11 3.01 -0.68
C GLU A 51 5.26 2.07 -1.02
N LYS A 52 6.41 2.26 -0.35
CA LYS A 52 7.57 1.39 -0.52
C LYS A 52 7.25 -0.05 -0.13
N TYR A 53 6.62 -0.25 1.03
CA TYR A 53 6.22 -1.58 1.50
C TYR A 53 5.26 -2.27 0.53
N ALA A 54 4.30 -1.53 -0.03
CA ALA A 54 3.35 -2.06 -0.99
C ALA A 54 4.02 -2.52 -2.30
N LYS A 55 4.98 -1.74 -2.82
CA LYS A 55 5.75 -2.10 -4.02
C LYS A 55 6.65 -3.31 -3.79
N GLU A 56 7.38 -3.34 -2.68
CA GLU A 56 8.23 -4.49 -2.31
C GLU A 56 7.39 -5.76 -2.17
N ALA A 57 6.22 -5.67 -1.56
CA ALA A 57 5.31 -6.81 -1.41
C ALA A 57 4.71 -7.30 -2.73
N LEU A 58 4.58 -6.43 -3.74
CA LEU A 58 4.14 -6.80 -5.08
C LEU A 58 5.27 -7.55 -5.81
N GLU A 59 6.49 -7.03 -5.75
CA GLU A 59 7.68 -7.68 -6.33
C GLU A 59 7.92 -9.08 -5.73
N GLU A 60 7.83 -9.23 -4.40
CA GLU A 60 7.97 -10.56 -3.74
C GLU A 60 6.87 -11.55 -4.14
N SER A 61 5.65 -11.07 -4.44
CA SER A 61 4.57 -11.95 -4.90
C SER A 61 4.74 -12.40 -6.35
N ASP A 62 5.26 -11.54 -7.22
CA ASP A 62 5.43 -11.83 -8.66
C ASP A 62 6.62 -12.79 -8.90
N ASP A 63 7.71 -12.67 -8.12
CA ASP A 63 8.88 -13.55 -8.19
C ASP A 63 8.58 -14.99 -7.69
N SER A 64 7.47 -15.17 -6.95
CA SER A 64 7.04 -16.47 -6.44
C SER A 64 6.14 -17.26 -7.41
N ASP A 65 5.64 -16.62 -8.48
CA ASP A 65 4.85 -17.24 -9.54
C ASP A 65 5.70 -17.66 -10.76
N GLU A 66 7.02 -17.38 -10.77
CA GLU A 66 7.95 -17.80 -11.84
C GLU A 66 8.65 -19.16 -11.57
N GLU A 67 8.48 -19.76 -10.38
CA GLU A 67 9.04 -21.10 -10.03
C GLU A 67 8.08 -22.30 -10.30
N GLU A 68 6.97 -22.11 -11.04
CA GLU A 68 6.04 -23.21 -11.41
C GLU A 68 5.82 -23.38 -12.93
N LEU A 69 6.90 -23.26 -13.75
CA LEU A 69 6.93 -23.68 -15.16
C LEU A 69 7.95 -24.78 -15.48
#